data_AF-A0A6V7LG00-F1
#
_entry.id   AF-A0A6V7LG00-F1
#
_cell.length_a   1.000
_cell.length_b   1.000
_cell.length_c   1.000
_cell.angle_alpha   90.00
_cell.angle_beta   90.00
_cell.angle_gamma   90.00
#
_symmetry.space_group_name_H-M   'P 1'
#
loop_
_entity.id
_entity.type
_entity.pdbx_description
1 polymer ?
#
loop_
_entity_poly.entity_id
_entity_poly.type
_entity_poly.pdbx_seq_one_letter_code
_entity_poly.pdbx_strand_id
1 'polypeptide(L)' 'IVTGIKLVNIDNVIHIDIQQGELGSFGYVNQSSVQWRPQSEISTEEINKLRKQPFALSYHQRTISLDTLQAEPNHAII' A
#
# COMPACT_ATOMS: atom_id res chain seq x y z
N ILE A 1 4.82 -7.21 8.08
CA ILE A 1 3.68 -6.53 8.76
C ILE A 1 3.62 -5.08 8.30
N VAL A 2 2.42 -4.49 8.21
CA VAL A 2 2.24 -3.06 7.92
C VAL A 2 2.51 -2.26 9.19
N THR A 3 3.35 -1.23 9.07
CA THR A 3 3.81 -0.39 10.20
C THR A 3 3.40 1.07 10.06
N GLY A 4 3.00 1.48 8.85
CA GLY A 4 2.60 2.85 8.55
C GLY A 4 1.91 2.95 7.20
N ILE A 5 1.07 3.97 7.07
CA ILE A 5 0.37 4.34 5.84
C ILE A 5 0.60 5.83 5.61
N LYS A 6 0.86 6.21 4.36
CA LYS A 6 1.02 7.61 3.97
C LYS A 6 0.27 7.87 2.67
N LEU A 7 -0.49 8.95 2.65
CA LEU A 7 -1.15 9.43 1.45
C LEU A 7 -0.25 10.46 0.76
N VAL A 8 0.03 10.25 -0.53
CA VAL A 8 0.84 11.16 -1.34
C VAL A 8 0.04 11.57 -2.56
N ASN A 9 -0.07 12.88 -2.81
CA ASN A 9 -0.70 13.39 -4.02
C ASN A 9 0.38 13.70 -5.05
N ILE A 10 0.31 13.06 -6.21
CA ILE A 10 1.21 13.26 -7.36
C ILE A 10 0.33 13.34 -8.61
N ASP A 11 0.49 14.40 -9.40
CA ASP A 11 -0.25 14.60 -10.66
C ASP A 11 -1.79 14.42 -10.54
N ASN A 12 -2.37 14.88 -9.43
CA ASN A 12 -3.79 14.75 -9.08
C ASN A 12 -4.26 13.31 -8.82
N VAL A 13 -3.34 12.38 -8.58
CA VAL A 13 -3.62 11.01 -8.14
C VAL A 13 -3.19 10.86 -6.68
N ILE A 14 -4.07 10.32 -5.85
CA ILE A 14 -3.75 9.97 -4.46
C ILE A 14 -3.16 8.56 -4.45
N HIS A 15 -1.89 8.46 -4.06
CA HIS A 15 -1.18 7.21 -3.82
C HIS A 15 -1.27 6.84 -2.34
N ILE A 16 -1.41 5.54 -2.08
CA ILE A 16 -1.33 4.97 -0.73
C ILE A 16 0.00 4.24 -0.63
N ASP A 17 0.95 4.87 0.04
CA ASP A 17 2.23 4.24 0.35
C ASP A 17 2.06 3.38 1.61
N ILE A 18 2.67 2.20 1.59
CA ILE A 18 2.65 1.25 2.70
C ILE A 18 4.09 1.11 3.22
N GLN A 19 4.24 1.29 4.53
CA GLN A 19 5.48 0.98 5.24
C GLN A 19 5.40 -0.43 5.80
N GLN A 20 6.43 -1.23 5.54
CA GLN A 20 6.47 -2.62 5.97
C GLN A 20 7.73 -2.91 6.79
N GLY A 21 7.60 -3.82 7.74
CA GLY A 21 8.70 -4.39 8.51
C GLY A 21 8.52 -5.89 8.74
N GLU A 22 9.58 -6.54 9.19
CA GLU A 22 9.59 -7.94 9.60
C GLU A 22 8.95 -8.09 10.98
N LEU A 23 8.06 -9.08 11.11
CA LEU A 23 7.45 -9.45 12.37
C LEU A 23 8.34 -10.51 13.03
N GLY A 24 8.97 -10.13 14.14
CA GLY A 24 9.74 -11.02 14.99
C GLY A 24 8.88 -11.84 15.94
N SER A 25 9.55 -12.64 16.77
CA SER A 25 8.89 -13.42 17.82
C SER A 25 8.16 -12.51 18.82
N PHE A 26 7.07 -13.02 19.38
CA PHE A 26 6.25 -12.32 20.38
C PHE A 26 5.64 -10.97 19.91
N GLY A 27 5.53 -10.77 18.59
CA GLY A 27 4.91 -9.58 18.03
C GLY A 27 5.82 -8.35 17.99
N TYR A 28 7.11 -8.48 18.29
CA TYR A 28 8.07 -7.39 18.13
C TYR A 28 8.29 -7.10 16.64
N VAL A 29 8.26 -5.82 16.25
CA VAL A 29 8.61 -5.39 14.90
C VAL A 29 10.10 -5.07 14.84
N ASN A 30 10.81 -5.73 13.94
CA ASN A 30 12.23 -5.44 13.72
C ASN A 30 12.42 -4.06 13.09
N GLN A 31 12.74 -3.05 13.91
CA GLN A 31 12.86 -1.65 13.49
C GLN A 31 13.88 -1.42 12.36
N SER A 32 14.94 -2.23 12.25
CA SER A 32 15.93 -2.08 11.18
C SER A 32 15.42 -2.55 9.81
N SER A 33 14.35 -3.35 9.79
CA SER A 33 13.70 -3.83 8.57
C SER A 33 12.58 -2.89 8.07
N VAL A 34 12.21 -1.88 8.88
CA VAL A 34 11.10 -0.99 8.59
C VAL A 34 11.47 -0.05 7.45
N GLN A 35 10.78 -0.19 6.33
CA GLN A 35 11.00 0.64 5.15
C GLN A 35 9.70 0.92 4.41
N TRP A 36 9.64 2.10 3.80
CA TRP A 36 8.61 2.41 2.81
C TRP A 36 8.87 1.58 1.57
N ARG A 37 7.85 0.92 1.02
CA ARG A 37 8.00 0.30 -0.29
C ARG A 37 8.24 1.41 -1.33
N PRO A 38 9.34 1.40 -2.11
CA PRO A 38 9.64 2.48 -3.03
C PRO A 38 8.54 2.61 -4.10
N GLN A 39 8.00 3.82 -4.28
CA GLN A 39 7.02 4.10 -5.33
C GLN A 39 7.55 3.79 -6.74
N SER A 40 8.89 3.84 -6.92
CA SER A 40 9.58 3.56 -8.18
C SER A 40 9.53 2.11 -8.64
N GLU A 41 9.02 1.18 -7.82
CA GLU A 41 8.94 -0.25 -8.17
C GLU A 41 7.67 -0.63 -8.91
N ILE A 42 6.68 0.26 -9.04
CA ILE A 42 5.48 -0.05 -9.82
C ILE A 42 5.60 0.67 -11.15
N SER A 43 6.11 -0.04 -12.15
CA SER A 43 6.15 0.47 -13.51
C SER A 43 4.73 0.78 -14.01
N THR A 44 4.57 1.82 -14.83
CA THR A 44 3.29 2.10 -15.51
C THR A 44 2.79 0.86 -16.27
N GLU A 45 3.70 0.01 -16.73
CA GLU A 45 3.40 -1.29 -17.34
C GLU A 45 2.71 -2.25 -16.36
N GLU A 46 3.16 -2.38 -15.11
CA GLU A 46 2.50 -3.19 -14.09
C GLU A 46 1.13 -2.63 -13.68
N ILE A 47 0.99 -1.30 -13.57
CA ILE A 47 -0.30 -0.63 -13.34
C ILE A 47 -1.28 -0.98 -14.47
N ASN A 48 -0.81 -0.91 -15.72
CA ASN A 48 -1.59 -1.25 -16.91
C ASN A 48 -1.92 -2.76 -16.98
N LYS A 49 -0.99 -3.62 -16.57
CA LYS A 49 -1.16 -5.09 -16.53
C LYS A 49 -2.19 -5.51 -15.46
N LEU A 50 -2.24 -4.79 -14.35
CA LEU A 50 -3.25 -4.95 -13.30
C LEU A 50 -4.63 -4.36 -13.66
N ARG A 51 -4.76 -3.69 -14.81
CA ARG A 51 -5.99 -2.98 -15.26
C ARG A 51 -6.57 -2.04 -14.20
N LYS A 52 -5.77 -1.56 -13.25
CA LYS A 52 -6.23 -0.65 -12.19
C LYS A 52 -6.12 0.78 -12.69
N GLN A 53 -7.18 1.27 -13.35
CA GLN A 53 -7.33 2.70 -13.51
C GLN A 53 -7.48 3.35 -12.12
N PRO A 54 -6.89 4.53 -11.88
CA PRO A 54 -7.16 5.30 -10.67
C PRO A 54 -8.67 5.50 -10.52
N PHE A 55 -9.19 5.31 -9.31
CA PHE A 55 -10.59 5.59 -9.02
C PHE A 55 -10.80 7.10 -9.00
N ALA A 56 -11.61 7.62 -9.93
CA ALA A 56 -11.96 9.02 -9.96
C ALA A 56 -12.90 9.35 -8.80
N LEU A 57 -12.48 10.27 -7.92
CA LEU A 57 -13.32 10.78 -6.85
C LEU A 57 -14.22 11.89 -7.39
N SER A 58 -15.50 11.84 -7.03
CA SER A 58 -16.45 12.94 -7.28
C SER A 58 -17.10 13.37 -5.98
N TYR A 59 -17.77 14.52 -5.97
CA TYR A 59 -18.48 14.98 -4.78
C TYR A 59 -19.46 13.93 -4.21
N HIS A 60 -20.12 13.18 -5.10
CA HIS A 60 -21.07 12.13 -4.74
C HIS A 60 -20.41 10.76 -4.48
N GLN A 61 -19.15 10.59 -4.87
CA GLN A 61 -18.39 9.34 -4.72
C GLN A 61 -16.97 9.67 -4.20
N ARG A 62 -16.91 10.01 -2.91
CA ARG A 62 -15.68 10.47 -2.22
C ARG A 62 -15.19 9.53 -1.12
N THR A 63 -15.83 8.37 -0.98
CA THR A 63 -15.48 7.36 0.02
C THR A 63 -14.80 6.19 -0.67
N ILE A 64 -13.60 5.86 -0.22
CA ILE A 64 -12.89 4.64 -0.60
C ILE A 64 -12.88 3.74 0.63
N SER A 65 -13.36 2.51 0.48
CA SER A 65 -13.20 1.46 1.50
C SER A 65 -12.13 0.48 1.03
N LEU A 66 -11.15 0.22 1.89
CA LEU A 66 -10.17 -0.84 1.70
C LEU A 66 -10.65 -2.06 2.47
N ASP A 67 -11.46 -2.89 1.82
CA ASP A 67 -12.21 -3.95 2.50
C ASP A 67 -11.41 -5.24 2.68
N THR A 68 -10.53 -5.55 1.72
CA THR A 68 -9.73 -6.78 1.75
C THR A 68 -8.31 -6.49 1.34
N LEU A 69 -7.40 -6.61 2.31
CA LEU A 69 -5.99 -6.78 2.01
C LEU A 69 -5.76 -8.28 1.79
N GLN A 70 -5.07 -8.64 0.71
CA GLN A 70 -4.57 -10.00 0.49
C GLN A 70 -3.06 -9.96 0.61
N ALA A 71 -2.53 -10.84 1.46
CA ALA A 71 -1.11 -11.03 1.64
C ALA A 71 -0.66 -12.19 0.76
N GLU A 72 0.49 -12.03 0.12
CA GLU A 72 1.20 -13.15 -0.51
C GLU A 72 1.58 -14.22 0.53
N PRO A 73 1.88 -15.46 0.11
CA PRO A 73 2.35 -16.49 1.03
C PRO A 73 3.46 -15.98 1.96
N ASN A 74 3.39 -16.38 3.22
CA ASN A 74 4.30 -15.94 4.31
C ASN A 74 4.21 -14.45 4.71
N HIS A 75 3.20 -13.72 4.23
CA HIS A 75 2.89 -12.37 4.71
C HIS A 75 1.64 -12.43 5.61
N ALA A 76 1.63 -11.63 6.66
CA ALA A 76 0.49 -11.51 7.57
C ALA A 76 -0.11 -10.11 7.47
N ILE A 77 -1.44 -10.06 7.40
CA ILE A 77 -2.26 -8.88 7.60
C ILE A 77 -2.93 -9.07 8.95
N ILE A 78 -2.61 -8.21 9.90
CA ILE A 78 -3.13 -8.25 11.28
C ILE A 78 -3.69 -6.87 11.59
#